data_AF-A0A0S7F3E3-F1
#
_entry.id   AF-A0A0S7F3E3-F1
#
_cell.length_a   1.000
_cell.length_b   1.000
_cell.length_c   1.000
_cell.angle_alpha   90.00
_cell.angle_beta   90.00
_cell.angle_gamma   90.00
#
_symmetry.space_group_name_H-M   'P 1'
#
loop_
_entity.id
_entity.type
_entity.pdbx_description
1 polymer ?
#
loop_
_entity_poly.entity_id
_entity_poly.type
_entity_poly.pdbx_seq_one_letter_code
_entity_poly.pdbx_strand_id
1 'polypeptide(L)'
;MENTRVVSQSLQHYLESARGDLFKVLHNILLNGETRELALNYMAALVNYNVKKAQMQTDDKLVSTDGFMLNFLWVLQQLSMKIKLDTVDPYYIFHPRCRLGVSLEETRLKATMEELKSWMAELHEDPSKFSEPKFPTECFFLTLHTHHLSILPCCRRYIRRLRAIRELNRTVEELKNSESQWKDSPLASRHREMLKRCKTQLKKLVRAKACADVGLLDENLLRRSLQFYSTVIQLILRMVDPAYPNITLPLNPEIPKSFAALPEFYVEDVAEFLLFVVQYSPQVLYEPCVQDVVTFLVVFICSQHYIRNPYLIAKLVEVLFVTNPAVQPRTQRFSEMMENHPLSIKHLVPALMKFYTDVEHTGATSEFYDKFTIRYHISTIFKSLWQNIAHHGTFMEEFNSGKQFVRYINMLINDTT
;
A
#
# COMPACT_ATOMS: atom_id res chain seq x y z
N MET A 1 -6.07 -17.93 24.97
CA MET A 1 -6.26 -16.78 24.04
C MET A 1 -6.61 -15.50 24.80
N GLU A 2 -7.48 -15.55 25.80
CA GLU A 2 -7.90 -14.39 26.60
C GLU A 2 -6.74 -13.69 27.34
N ASN A 3 -5.88 -14.45 28.04
CA ASN A 3 -4.68 -13.88 28.69
C ASN A 3 -3.72 -13.19 27.71
N THR A 4 -3.61 -13.69 26.46
CA THR A 4 -2.75 -13.07 25.45
C THR A 4 -3.34 -11.75 24.95
N ARG A 5 -4.66 -11.67 24.79
CA ARG A 5 -5.35 -10.44 24.38
C ARG A 5 -5.19 -9.33 25.42
N VAL A 6 -5.36 -9.66 26.70
CA VAL A 6 -5.18 -8.70 27.81
C VAL A 6 -3.75 -8.15 27.84
N VAL A 7 -2.75 -9.04 27.76
CA VAL A 7 -1.34 -8.63 27.69
C VAL A 7 -1.06 -7.75 26.48
N SER A 8 -1.60 -8.08 25.31
CA SER A 8 -1.44 -7.26 24.10
C SER A 8 -2.02 -5.85 24.28
N GLN A 9 -3.20 -5.73 24.86
CA GLN A 9 -3.84 -4.43 25.13
C GLN A 9 -3.03 -3.60 26.14
N SER A 10 -2.52 -4.21 27.21
CA SER A 10 -1.64 -3.52 28.16
C SER A 10 -0.36 -3.02 27.49
N LEU A 11 0.29 -3.84 26.66
CA LEU A 11 1.49 -3.44 25.93
C LEU A 11 1.21 -2.32 24.91
N GLN A 12 0.08 -2.39 24.20
CA GLN A 12 -0.37 -1.32 23.31
C GLN A 12 -0.56 0.01 24.06
N HIS A 13 -1.16 -0.04 25.26
CA HIS A 13 -1.33 1.14 26.09
C HIS A 13 0.01 1.76 26.52
N TYR A 14 0.95 0.95 27.02
CA TYR A 14 2.29 1.44 27.37
C TYR A 14 3.05 2.01 26.17
N LEU A 15 2.91 1.35 25.01
CA LEU A 15 3.52 1.80 23.76
C LEU A 15 2.96 3.15 23.32
N GLU A 16 1.63 3.34 23.39
CA GLU A 16 0.97 4.60 23.07
C GLU A 16 1.40 5.73 24.03
N SER A 17 1.51 5.45 25.33
CA SER A 17 2.02 6.41 26.31
C SER A 17 3.45 6.84 26.00
N ALA A 18 4.35 5.88 25.77
CA ALA A 18 5.76 6.17 25.46
C ALA A 18 5.88 6.99 24.18
N ARG A 19 5.11 6.65 23.14
CA ARG A 19 5.05 7.41 21.89
C ARG A 19 4.52 8.84 22.10
N GLY A 20 3.51 9.00 22.95
CA GLY A 20 3.00 10.32 23.37
C GLY A 20 4.09 11.19 23.99
N ASP A 21 4.95 10.62 24.83
CA ASP A 21 6.06 11.36 25.42
C ASP A 21 7.15 11.68 24.39
N LEU A 22 7.47 10.76 23.47
CA LEU A 22 8.37 11.02 22.34
C LEU A 22 7.86 12.18 21.46
N PHE A 23 6.56 12.23 21.18
CA PHE A 23 5.95 13.34 20.45
C PHE A 23 6.09 14.66 21.21
N LYS A 24 5.80 14.71 22.51
CA LYS A 24 5.96 15.94 23.31
C LYS A 24 7.40 16.46 23.22
N VAL A 25 8.39 15.57 23.34
CA VAL A 25 9.81 15.93 23.25
C VAL A 25 10.12 16.52 21.88
N LEU A 26 9.81 15.80 20.79
CA LEU A 26 10.15 16.25 19.45
C LEU A 26 9.37 17.51 19.05
N HIS A 27 8.09 17.59 19.41
CA HIS A 27 7.25 18.76 19.17
C HIS A 27 7.81 20.01 19.87
N ASN A 28 8.26 19.91 21.13
CA ASN A 28 8.88 21.04 21.83
C ASN A 28 10.16 21.52 21.15
N ILE A 29 10.98 20.60 20.62
CA ILE A 29 12.18 20.95 19.83
C ILE A 29 11.77 21.65 18.53
N LEU A 30 10.68 21.23 17.88
CA LEU A 30 10.17 21.86 16.66
C LEU A 30 9.51 23.23 16.91
N LEU A 31 8.98 23.49 18.10
CA LEU A 31 8.38 24.78 18.45
C LEU A 31 9.45 25.88 18.58
N ASN A 32 10.65 25.55 19.07
CA ASN A 32 11.74 26.51 19.17
C ASN A 32 12.36 26.75 17.77
N GLY A 33 12.37 28.02 17.33
CA GLY A 33 12.90 28.43 16.03
C GLY A 33 14.38 28.13 15.83
N GLU A 34 15.19 28.16 16.91
CA GLU A 34 16.63 27.89 16.84
C GLU A 34 16.93 26.39 16.61
N THR A 35 16.06 25.50 17.10
CA THR A 35 16.25 24.05 17.00
C THR A 35 15.42 23.40 15.90
N ARG A 36 14.42 24.09 15.36
CA ARG A 36 13.48 23.55 14.35
C ARG A 36 14.21 23.04 13.10
N GLU A 37 15.10 23.83 12.53
CA GLU A 37 15.83 23.46 11.32
C GLU A 37 16.71 22.22 11.52
N LEU A 38 17.40 22.14 12.67
CA LEU A 38 18.21 20.97 13.03
C LEU A 38 17.35 19.73 13.25
N ALA A 39 16.17 19.88 13.86
CA ALA A 39 15.23 18.78 14.05
C ALA A 39 14.67 18.28 12.71
N LEU A 40 14.29 19.17 11.79
CA LEU A 40 13.86 18.81 10.43
C LEU A 40 14.97 18.07 9.67
N ASN A 41 16.21 18.55 9.75
CA ASN A 41 17.37 17.87 9.18
C ASN A 41 17.60 16.48 9.78
N TYR A 42 17.48 16.34 11.10
CA TYR A 42 17.59 15.05 11.77
C TYR A 42 16.52 14.07 11.31
N MET A 43 15.26 14.51 11.23
CA MET A 43 14.14 13.69 10.75
C MET A 43 14.34 13.28 9.29
N ALA A 44 14.76 14.20 8.43
CA ALA A 44 15.05 13.89 7.03
C ALA A 44 16.23 12.92 6.88
N ALA A 45 17.31 13.11 7.65
CA ALA A 45 18.44 12.19 7.66
C ALA A 45 18.00 10.78 8.06
N LEU A 46 17.17 10.64 9.09
CA LEU A 46 16.63 9.35 9.52
C LEU A 46 15.90 8.64 8.38
N VAL A 47 15.04 9.35 7.64
CA VAL A 47 14.34 8.82 6.46
C VAL A 47 15.34 8.41 5.37
N ASN A 48 16.25 9.31 4.99
CA ASN A 48 17.21 9.09 3.90
C ASN A 48 18.16 7.90 4.17
N TYR A 49 18.63 7.73 5.41
CA TYR A 49 19.48 6.59 5.79
C TYR A 49 18.73 5.25 5.82
N ASN A 50 17.39 5.28 5.78
CA ASN A 50 16.56 4.09 5.85
C ASN A 50 15.90 3.69 4.52
N VAL A 51 16.22 4.34 3.41
CA VAL A 51 15.61 4.02 2.08
C VAL A 51 15.75 2.54 1.72
N LYS A 52 16.83 1.87 2.14
CA LYS A 52 17.04 0.42 1.92
C LYS A 52 15.98 -0.48 2.61
N LYS A 53 15.18 0.04 3.55
CA LYS A 53 14.06 -0.71 4.14
C LYS A 53 12.98 -1.08 3.13
N ALA A 54 12.87 -0.35 2.01
CA ALA A 54 11.91 -0.65 0.95
C ALA A 54 12.31 -1.89 0.12
N GLN A 55 13.58 -2.28 0.14
CA GLN A 55 14.10 -3.38 -0.67
C GLN A 55 13.43 -4.72 -0.34
N MET A 56 13.23 -5.57 -1.35
CA MET A 56 12.63 -6.88 -1.16
C MET A 56 13.44 -7.75 -0.17
N GLN A 57 14.77 -7.65 -0.17
CA GLN A 57 15.65 -8.34 0.76
C GLN A 57 16.56 -7.32 1.47
N THR A 58 16.00 -6.61 2.44
CA THR A 58 16.77 -5.68 3.26
C THR A 58 17.77 -6.40 4.16
N ASP A 59 19.00 -5.89 4.21
CA ASP A 59 19.97 -6.24 5.25
C ASP A 59 19.66 -5.44 6.53
N ASP A 60 19.20 -6.15 7.57
CA ASP A 60 18.84 -5.58 8.87
C ASP A 60 20.01 -4.87 9.59
N LYS A 61 21.26 -5.11 9.19
CA LYS A 61 22.43 -4.41 9.75
C LYS A 61 22.60 -3.00 9.21
N LEU A 62 22.01 -2.70 8.05
CA LEU A 62 22.16 -1.43 7.35
C LEU A 62 20.99 -0.47 7.56
N VAL A 63 19.98 -0.88 8.33
CA VAL A 63 18.74 -0.12 8.52
C VAL A 63 18.30 -0.12 9.97
N SER A 64 17.47 0.85 10.33
CA SER A 64 16.81 0.91 11.62
C SER A 64 15.82 -0.24 11.82
N THR A 65 15.68 -0.65 13.08
CA THR A 65 14.71 -1.67 13.47
C THR A 65 13.27 -1.21 13.24
N ASP A 66 12.36 -2.17 13.06
CA ASP A 66 10.94 -1.90 12.83
C ASP A 66 10.30 -1.16 14.01
N GLY A 67 10.65 -1.52 15.25
CA GLY A 67 10.13 -0.84 16.45
C GLY A 67 10.50 0.64 16.48
N PHE A 68 11.75 0.97 16.14
CA PHE A 68 12.20 2.36 16.03
C PHE A 68 11.43 3.12 14.94
N MET A 69 11.34 2.55 13.74
CA MET A 69 10.68 3.18 12.60
C MET A 69 9.18 3.37 12.83
N LEU A 70 8.48 2.39 13.42
CA LEU A 70 7.07 2.53 13.78
C LEU A 70 6.82 3.59 14.86
N ASN A 71 7.74 3.74 15.82
CA ASN A 71 7.63 4.79 16.83
C ASN A 71 7.88 6.18 16.22
N PHE A 72 8.89 6.30 15.35
CA PHE A 72 9.16 7.52 14.62
C PHE A 72 7.98 7.90 13.72
N LEU A 73 7.43 6.93 12.98
CA LEU A 73 6.24 7.11 12.17
C LEU A 73 5.07 7.64 13.00
N TRP A 74 4.82 7.05 14.17
CA TRP A 74 3.72 7.49 15.02
C TRP A 74 3.86 8.97 15.41
N VAL A 75 5.07 9.41 15.74
CA VAL A 75 5.34 10.82 16.07
C VAL A 75 5.06 11.72 14.87
N LEU A 76 5.51 11.32 13.68
CA LEU A 76 5.25 12.04 12.43
C LEU A 76 3.75 12.09 12.07
N GLN A 77 3.00 11.01 12.29
CA GLN A 77 1.54 10.99 12.14
C GLN A 77 0.86 12.01 13.06
N GLN A 78 1.30 12.11 14.33
CA GLN A 78 0.77 13.12 15.26
C GLN A 78 1.10 14.55 14.82
N LEU A 79 2.33 14.79 14.36
CA LEU A 79 2.73 16.10 13.82
C LEU A 79 1.92 16.48 12.57
N SER A 80 1.59 15.49 11.73
CA SER A 80 0.80 15.69 10.52
C SER A 80 -0.70 15.83 10.75
N MET A 81 -1.21 15.49 11.92
CA MET A 81 -2.65 15.40 12.19
C MET A 81 -3.41 16.73 12.01
N LYS A 82 -2.73 17.87 12.21
CA LYS A 82 -3.30 19.23 12.06
C LYS A 82 -2.95 19.90 10.72
N ILE A 83 -2.21 19.23 9.85
CA ILE A 83 -1.82 19.78 8.56
C ILE A 83 -3.06 19.85 7.67
N LYS A 84 -3.37 21.04 7.17
CA LYS A 84 -4.42 21.20 6.16
C LYS A 84 -3.83 21.00 4.78
N LEU A 85 -4.50 20.23 3.94
CA LEU A 85 -3.97 19.81 2.65
C LEU A 85 -3.68 20.99 1.69
N ASP A 86 -4.44 22.08 1.79
CA ASP A 86 -4.21 23.34 1.05
C ASP A 86 -2.87 24.02 1.37
N THR A 87 -2.23 23.65 2.49
CA THR A 87 -0.92 24.17 2.89
C THR A 87 0.25 23.28 2.45
N VAL A 88 -0.05 22.16 1.79
CA VAL A 88 0.95 21.20 1.29
C VAL A 88 1.25 21.53 -0.17
N ASP A 89 2.51 21.86 -0.46
CA ASP A 89 2.97 22.08 -1.83
C ASP A 89 3.21 20.71 -2.54
N PRO A 90 2.41 20.36 -3.57
CA PRO A 90 2.59 19.10 -4.30
C PRO A 90 3.93 19.00 -5.05
N TYR A 91 4.63 20.12 -5.27
CA TYR A 91 5.92 20.15 -5.96
C TYR A 91 7.12 19.91 -5.04
N TYR A 92 6.91 19.74 -3.73
CA TYR A 92 8.00 19.71 -2.76
C TYR A 92 9.07 18.64 -3.04
N ILE A 93 8.71 17.45 -3.51
CA ILE A 93 9.71 16.41 -3.82
C ILE A 93 10.60 16.73 -5.03
N PHE A 94 10.22 17.74 -5.82
CA PHE A 94 10.97 18.25 -6.96
C PHE A 94 11.73 19.54 -6.60
N HIS A 95 11.46 20.11 -5.42
CA HIS A 95 12.03 21.35 -4.95
C HIS A 95 13.54 21.20 -4.66
N PRO A 96 14.42 22.14 -5.05
CA PRO A 96 15.88 22.05 -4.80
C PRO A 96 16.26 21.94 -3.31
N ARG A 97 15.50 22.61 -2.43
CA ARG A 97 15.60 22.50 -0.96
C ARG A 97 14.85 21.30 -0.35
N CYS A 98 14.35 20.35 -1.14
CA CYS A 98 13.73 19.15 -0.58
C CYS A 98 14.76 18.37 0.25
N ARG A 99 14.43 18.05 1.49
CA ARG A 99 15.35 17.29 2.36
C ARG A 99 15.32 15.78 2.11
N LEU A 100 14.36 15.29 1.32
CA LEU A 100 14.17 13.88 1.04
C LEU A 100 14.97 13.48 -0.20
N GLY A 101 15.77 12.42 -0.08
CA GLY A 101 16.53 11.84 -1.18
C GLY A 101 15.68 10.94 -2.05
N VAL A 102 14.92 11.52 -3.00
CA VAL A 102 14.15 10.74 -3.99
C VAL A 102 15.01 10.45 -5.21
N SER A 103 15.42 9.20 -5.39
CA SER A 103 16.31 8.79 -6.49
C SER A 103 15.66 9.08 -7.86
N LEU A 104 16.42 9.64 -8.81
CA LEU A 104 15.98 9.78 -10.20
C LEU A 104 15.79 8.42 -10.90
N GLU A 105 16.35 7.35 -10.33
CA GLU A 105 16.18 5.98 -10.82
C GLU A 105 14.90 5.30 -10.28
N GLU A 106 14.23 5.93 -9.31
CA GLU A 106 12.94 5.46 -8.79
C GLU A 106 11.90 5.45 -9.92
N THR A 107 11.14 4.36 -10.04
CA THR A 107 10.08 4.24 -11.05
C THR A 107 8.99 5.28 -10.81
N ARG A 108 8.49 5.87 -11.89
CA ARG A 108 7.51 6.96 -11.85
C ARG A 108 6.16 6.52 -12.40
N LEU A 109 5.08 7.13 -11.90
CA LEU A 109 3.73 6.75 -12.28
C LEU A 109 3.52 6.75 -13.79
N LYS A 110 4.06 7.75 -14.50
CA LYS A 110 3.93 7.84 -15.96
C LYS A 110 5.20 8.26 -16.69
N ALA A 111 6.05 9.09 -16.09
CA ALA A 111 7.22 9.66 -16.76
C ALA A 111 8.34 8.62 -16.97
N THR A 112 9.09 8.71 -18.08
CA THR A 112 10.40 8.01 -18.20
C THR A 112 11.47 8.72 -17.37
N MET A 113 12.62 8.07 -17.20
CA MET A 113 13.77 8.69 -16.55
C MET A 113 14.25 9.93 -17.33
N GLU A 114 14.21 9.89 -18.67
CA GLU A 114 14.58 11.00 -19.55
C GLU A 114 13.57 12.16 -19.44
N GLU A 115 12.26 11.86 -19.49
CA GLU A 115 11.20 12.84 -19.32
C GLU A 115 11.29 13.54 -17.96
N LEU A 116 11.56 12.77 -16.90
CA LEU A 116 11.77 13.30 -15.56
C LEU A 116 12.98 14.24 -15.51
N LYS A 117 14.14 13.81 -16.03
CA LYS A 117 15.37 14.63 -16.04
C LYS A 117 15.17 15.94 -16.81
N SER A 118 14.56 15.88 -17.99
CA SER A 118 14.25 17.06 -18.81
C SER A 118 13.33 18.02 -18.06
N TRP A 119 12.24 17.50 -17.52
CA TRP A 119 11.27 18.34 -16.81
C TRP A 119 11.83 18.94 -15.51
N MET A 120 12.66 18.19 -14.76
CA MET A 120 13.33 18.71 -13.58
C MET A 120 14.28 19.86 -13.92
N ALA A 121 15.03 19.76 -15.03
CA ALA A 121 15.88 20.85 -15.50
C ALA A 121 15.04 22.11 -15.84
N GLU A 122 13.98 21.95 -16.63
CA GLU A 122 13.03 23.05 -16.96
C GLU A 122 12.39 23.69 -15.71
N LEU A 123 12.15 22.88 -14.67
CA LEU A 123 11.53 23.34 -13.43
C LEU A 123 12.53 24.12 -12.57
N HIS A 124 13.81 23.73 -12.57
CA HIS A 124 14.88 24.38 -11.81
C HIS A 124 15.41 25.66 -12.46
N GLU A 125 15.22 25.83 -13.77
CA GLU A 125 15.54 27.08 -14.48
C GLU A 125 14.68 28.27 -14.02
N ASP A 126 13.47 28.01 -13.52
CA ASP A 126 12.54 29.05 -13.06
C ASP A 126 12.19 28.86 -11.57
N PRO A 127 12.97 29.49 -10.65
CA PRO A 127 12.70 29.43 -9.22
C PRO A 127 11.32 29.94 -8.81
N SER A 128 10.64 30.75 -9.63
CA SER A 128 9.31 31.29 -9.31
C SER A 128 8.21 30.23 -9.29
N LYS A 129 8.47 29.06 -9.91
CA LYS A 129 7.56 27.90 -9.88
C LYS A 129 7.51 27.19 -8.53
N PHE A 130 8.45 27.49 -7.64
CA PHE A 130 8.53 26.89 -6.32
C PHE A 130 8.07 27.83 -5.23
N SER A 131 7.26 27.31 -4.32
CA SER A 131 7.00 27.97 -3.05
C SER A 131 8.10 27.65 -2.04
N GLU A 132 8.37 28.57 -1.11
CA GLU A 132 9.28 28.27 0.00
C GLU A 132 8.73 27.09 0.82
N PRO A 133 9.51 26.01 1.01
CA PRO A 133 9.06 24.87 1.81
C PRO A 133 8.75 25.32 3.23
N LYS A 134 7.51 25.07 3.65
CA LYS A 134 7.04 25.32 5.01
C LYS A 134 6.93 24.01 5.76
N PHE A 135 6.99 24.10 7.09
CA PHE A 135 6.82 22.95 7.99
C PHE A 135 5.65 22.01 7.63
N PRO A 136 4.42 22.49 7.28
CA PRO A 136 3.34 21.57 6.91
C PRO A 136 3.67 20.72 5.68
N THR A 137 4.31 21.31 4.67
CA THR A 137 4.74 20.58 3.48
C THR A 137 5.85 19.58 3.83
N GLU A 138 6.92 20.05 4.49
CA GLU A 138 8.05 19.19 4.85
C GLU A 138 7.63 18.01 5.74
N CYS A 139 6.82 18.29 6.78
CA CYS A 139 6.31 17.28 7.68
C CYS A 139 5.40 16.29 6.97
N PHE A 140 4.52 16.73 6.06
CA PHE A 140 3.65 15.84 5.31
C PHE A 140 4.46 14.82 4.49
N PHE A 141 5.45 15.28 3.72
CA PHE A 141 6.27 14.38 2.90
C PHE A 141 7.23 13.53 3.74
N LEU A 142 7.77 14.05 4.86
CA LEU A 142 8.52 13.23 5.82
C LEU A 142 7.65 12.08 6.35
N THR A 143 6.39 12.35 6.70
CA THR A 143 5.44 11.34 7.15
C THR A 143 5.14 10.31 6.06
N LEU A 144 4.91 10.76 4.81
CA LEU A 144 4.67 9.86 3.66
C LEU A 144 5.84 8.92 3.39
N HIS A 145 7.07 9.44 3.34
CA HIS A 145 8.25 8.61 3.12
C HIS A 145 8.53 7.70 4.32
N THR A 146 8.24 8.15 5.53
CA THR A 146 8.35 7.28 6.71
C THR A 146 7.29 6.17 6.70
N HIS A 147 6.08 6.44 6.19
CA HIS A 147 5.05 5.44 5.96
C HIS A 147 5.58 4.31 5.07
N HIS A 148 6.14 4.69 3.92
CA HIS A 148 6.75 3.77 2.94
C HIS A 148 7.85 2.91 3.58
N LEU A 149 8.73 3.52 4.38
CA LEU A 149 9.87 2.81 5.00
C LEU A 149 9.54 2.08 6.31
N SER A 150 8.32 2.20 6.82
CA SER A 150 7.91 1.61 8.10
C SER A 150 6.78 0.61 7.95
N ILE A 151 5.61 1.02 7.45
CA ILE A 151 4.41 0.19 7.45
C ILE A 151 4.59 -1.01 6.53
N LEU A 152 4.94 -0.80 5.27
CA LEU A 152 5.01 -1.90 4.31
C LEU A 152 6.14 -2.89 4.59
N PRO A 153 7.37 -2.47 4.93
CA PRO A 153 8.40 -3.42 5.36
C PRO A 153 7.94 -4.27 6.54
N CYS A 154 7.22 -3.69 7.50
CA CYS A 154 6.62 -4.43 8.62
C CYS A 154 5.55 -5.42 8.15
N CYS A 155 4.63 -5.01 7.27
CA CYS A 155 3.61 -5.88 6.68
C CYS A 155 4.22 -7.07 5.94
N ARG A 156 5.17 -6.81 5.04
CA ARG A 156 5.90 -7.85 4.27
C ARG A 156 6.60 -8.82 5.20
N ARG A 157 7.30 -8.31 6.22
CA ARG A 157 8.00 -9.12 7.23
C ARG A 157 7.04 -9.96 8.07
N TYR A 158 5.88 -9.40 8.42
CA TYR A 158 4.82 -10.12 9.13
C TYR A 158 4.30 -11.30 8.30
N ILE A 159 3.97 -11.08 7.03
CA ILE A 159 3.50 -12.13 6.11
C ILE A 159 4.57 -13.22 5.94
N ARG A 160 5.84 -12.84 5.70
CA ARG A 160 6.95 -13.79 5.61
C ARG A 160 7.11 -14.62 6.89
N ARG A 161 6.99 -13.99 8.05
CA ARG A 161 7.04 -14.67 9.34
C ARG A 161 5.91 -15.69 9.49
N LEU A 162 4.69 -15.36 9.07
CA LEU A 162 3.57 -16.31 9.08
C LEU A 162 3.84 -17.53 8.18
N ARG A 163 4.38 -17.33 6.98
CA ARG A 163 4.77 -18.43 6.07
C ARG A 163 5.84 -19.31 6.71
N ALA A 164 6.91 -18.71 7.22
CA ALA A 164 7.99 -19.43 7.90
C ALA A 164 7.51 -20.22 9.12
N ILE A 165 6.57 -19.68 9.91
CA ILE A 165 5.94 -20.42 11.02
C ILE A 165 5.20 -21.65 10.50
N ARG A 166 4.38 -21.51 9.45
CA ARG A 166 3.61 -22.63 8.89
C ARG A 166 4.52 -23.73 8.35
N GLU A 167 5.51 -23.36 7.54
CA GLU A 167 6.48 -24.29 6.94
C GLU A 167 7.29 -25.03 8.01
N LEU A 168 7.85 -24.29 8.97
CA LEU A 168 8.66 -24.90 10.03
C LEU A 168 7.81 -25.78 10.96
N ASN A 169 6.56 -25.40 11.22
CA ASN A 169 5.64 -26.24 11.98
C ASN A 169 5.32 -27.54 11.23
N ARG A 170 5.10 -27.48 9.90
CA ARG A 170 4.93 -28.68 9.07
C ARG A 170 6.14 -29.61 9.17
N THR A 171 7.36 -29.08 9.04
CA THR A 171 8.60 -29.87 9.18
C THR A 171 8.73 -30.51 10.57
N VAL A 172 8.34 -29.78 11.63
CA VAL A 172 8.36 -30.32 13.01
C VAL A 172 7.39 -31.49 13.15
N GLU A 173 6.18 -31.39 12.60
CA GLU A 173 5.19 -32.47 12.66
C GLU A 173 5.59 -33.67 11.80
N GLU A 174 6.13 -33.46 10.60
CA GLU A 174 6.66 -34.54 9.74
C GLU A 174 7.79 -35.33 10.44
N LEU A 175 8.72 -34.64 11.09
CA LEU A 175 9.81 -35.29 11.83
C LEU A 175 9.34 -36.05 13.05
N LYS A 176 8.32 -35.56 13.77
CA LYS A 176 7.71 -36.29 14.89
C LYS A 176 6.95 -37.53 14.40
N ASN A 177 6.16 -37.39 13.34
CA ASN A 177 5.34 -38.49 12.83
C ASN A 177 6.18 -39.63 12.24
N SER A 178 7.36 -39.31 11.71
CA SER A 178 8.33 -40.30 11.22
C SER A 178 9.29 -40.81 12.30
N GLU A 179 9.09 -40.46 13.58
CA GLU A 179 10.03 -40.81 14.66
C GLU A 179 10.34 -42.31 14.74
N SER A 180 9.33 -43.17 14.55
CA SER A 180 9.52 -44.62 14.54
C SER A 180 10.50 -45.12 13.47
N GLN A 181 10.66 -44.38 12.37
CA GLN A 181 11.49 -44.75 11.22
C GLN A 181 12.96 -44.38 11.42
N TRP A 182 13.25 -43.29 12.14
CA TRP A 182 14.61 -42.77 12.29
C TRP A 182 15.18 -42.89 13.71
N LYS A 183 14.34 -43.14 14.74
CA LYS A 183 14.77 -43.13 16.16
C LYS A 183 15.88 -44.13 16.50
N ASP A 184 15.92 -45.26 15.78
CA ASP A 184 16.88 -46.35 15.97
C ASP A 184 17.94 -46.39 14.85
N SER A 185 17.90 -45.42 13.92
CA SER A 185 18.87 -45.33 12.82
C SER A 185 20.21 -44.75 13.30
N PRO A 186 21.32 -44.97 12.58
CA PRO A 186 22.60 -44.30 12.85
C PRO A 186 22.52 -42.77 12.81
N LEU A 187 21.49 -42.21 12.14
CA LEU A 187 21.25 -40.77 12.02
C LEU A 187 20.35 -40.21 13.14
N ALA A 188 19.89 -41.03 14.09
CA ALA A 188 18.93 -40.64 15.12
C ALA A 188 19.35 -39.39 15.89
N SER A 189 20.63 -39.26 16.26
CA SER A 189 21.15 -38.08 16.97
C SER A 189 20.97 -36.80 16.15
N ARG A 190 21.28 -36.86 14.84
CA ARG A 190 21.13 -35.72 13.91
C ARG A 190 19.66 -35.32 13.75
N HIS A 191 18.75 -36.29 13.63
CA HIS A 191 17.31 -36.01 13.57
C HIS A 191 16.78 -35.38 14.86
N ARG A 192 17.20 -35.87 16.04
CA ARG A 192 16.84 -35.25 17.34
C ARG A 192 17.36 -33.82 17.45
N GLU A 193 18.59 -33.56 17.01
CA GLU A 193 19.17 -32.22 17.03
C GLU A 193 18.44 -31.28 16.08
N MET A 194 18.16 -31.72 14.84
CA MET A 194 17.38 -30.96 13.87
C MET A 194 15.99 -30.62 14.42
N LEU A 195 15.29 -31.59 15.01
CA LEU A 195 13.99 -31.38 15.65
C LEU A 195 14.09 -30.34 16.79
N LYS A 196 15.14 -30.40 17.62
CA LYS A 196 15.38 -29.42 18.69
C LYS A 196 15.61 -28.01 18.12
N ARG A 197 16.41 -27.88 17.06
CA ARG A 197 16.68 -26.60 16.37
C ARG A 197 15.39 -26.03 15.76
N CYS A 198 14.63 -26.83 15.02
CA CYS A 198 13.36 -26.43 14.43
C CYS A 198 12.35 -25.98 15.50
N LYS A 199 12.18 -26.73 16.59
CA LYS A 199 11.30 -26.34 17.71
C LYS A 199 11.74 -25.03 18.36
N THR A 200 13.05 -24.81 18.52
CA THR A 200 13.58 -23.57 19.12
C THR A 200 13.34 -22.37 18.21
N GLN A 201 13.61 -22.51 16.92
CA GLN A 201 13.35 -21.46 15.94
C GLN A 201 11.86 -21.15 15.81
N LEU A 202 11.00 -22.17 15.83
CA LEU A 202 9.55 -22.00 15.82
C LEU A 202 9.08 -21.19 17.03
N LYS A 203 9.55 -21.51 18.24
CA LYS A 203 9.25 -20.74 19.45
C LYS A 203 9.69 -19.27 19.32
N LYS A 204 10.86 -19.01 18.73
CA LYS A 204 11.35 -17.64 18.47
C LYS A 204 10.43 -16.89 17.50
N LEU A 205 10.04 -17.52 16.39
CA LEU A 205 9.17 -16.91 15.40
C LEU A 205 7.76 -16.64 15.94
N VAL A 206 7.18 -17.56 16.71
CA VAL A 206 5.87 -17.38 17.34
C VAL A 206 5.89 -16.20 18.33
N ARG A 207 6.96 -16.06 19.13
CA ARG A 207 7.14 -14.90 20.02
C ARG A 207 7.27 -13.59 19.22
N ALA A 208 8.09 -13.58 18.18
CA ALA A 208 8.24 -12.41 17.32
C ALA A 208 6.93 -12.02 16.60
N LYS A 209 6.11 -13.01 16.24
CA LYS A 209 4.76 -12.81 15.69
C LYS A 209 3.86 -12.14 16.72
N ALA A 210 3.84 -12.62 17.96
CA ALA A 210 3.07 -11.99 19.03
C ALA A 210 3.48 -10.52 19.28
N CYS A 211 4.78 -10.21 19.27
CA CYS A 211 5.24 -8.81 19.37
C CYS A 211 4.78 -7.95 18.19
N ALA A 212 4.78 -8.50 16.97
CA ALA A 212 4.28 -7.78 15.81
C ALA A 212 2.76 -7.61 15.83
N ASP A 213 1.99 -8.55 16.38
CA ASP A 213 0.55 -8.34 16.58
C ASP A 213 0.30 -7.12 17.48
N VAL A 214 1.08 -6.96 18.55
CA VAL A 214 0.96 -5.83 19.47
C VAL A 214 1.26 -4.50 18.77
N GLY A 215 2.35 -4.44 17.99
CA GLY A 215 2.82 -3.19 17.40
C GLY A 215 2.19 -2.83 16.05
N LEU A 216 2.10 -3.79 15.12
CA LEU A 216 1.66 -3.58 13.74
C LEU A 216 0.14 -3.74 13.58
N LEU A 217 -0.47 -4.70 14.29
CA LEU A 217 -1.92 -4.94 14.23
C LEU A 217 -2.69 -4.17 15.31
N ASP A 218 -2.08 -3.15 15.91
CA ASP A 218 -2.79 -2.16 16.70
C ASP A 218 -3.76 -1.38 15.79
N GLU A 219 -5.06 -1.50 16.05
CA GLU A 219 -6.09 -0.85 15.27
C GLU A 219 -5.91 0.67 15.20
N ASN A 220 -5.43 1.31 16.28
CA ASN A 220 -5.25 2.76 16.28
C ASN A 220 -4.13 3.17 15.32
N LEU A 221 -3.04 2.42 15.26
CA LEU A 221 -1.97 2.64 14.28
C LEU A 221 -2.50 2.46 12.86
N LEU A 222 -3.25 1.39 12.59
CA LEU A 222 -3.79 1.10 11.26
C LEU A 222 -4.81 2.15 10.82
N ARG A 223 -5.70 2.61 11.71
CA ARG A 223 -6.67 3.69 11.42
C ARG A 223 -5.98 5.01 11.11
N ARG A 224 -5.00 5.41 11.92
CA ARG A 224 -4.16 6.61 11.63
C ARG A 224 -3.44 6.48 10.30
N SER A 225 -2.97 5.27 9.98
CA SER A 225 -2.30 5.00 8.71
C SER A 225 -3.26 5.12 7.52
N LEU A 226 -4.46 4.56 7.63
CA LEU A 226 -5.50 4.71 6.61
C LEU A 226 -5.90 6.18 6.43
N GLN A 227 -6.05 6.92 7.53
CA GLN A 227 -6.40 8.33 7.46
C GLN A 227 -5.30 9.18 6.82
N PHE A 228 -4.03 8.89 7.10
CA PHE A 228 -2.92 9.55 6.40
C PHE A 228 -2.88 9.16 4.92
N TYR A 229 -3.08 7.89 4.56
CA TYR A 229 -3.19 7.51 3.15
C TYR A 229 -4.38 8.17 2.45
N SER A 230 -5.51 8.40 3.13
CA SER A 230 -6.62 9.19 2.60
C SER A 230 -6.19 10.63 2.27
N THR A 231 -5.40 11.30 3.11
CA THR A 231 -4.91 12.67 2.77
C THR A 231 -3.92 12.67 1.61
N VAL A 232 -3.10 11.62 1.48
CA VAL A 232 -2.21 11.41 0.31
C VAL A 232 -3.03 11.19 -0.97
N ILE A 233 -4.09 10.38 -0.88
CA ILE A 233 -5.03 10.17 -1.98
C ILE A 233 -5.68 11.48 -2.40
N GLN A 234 -6.14 12.29 -1.46
CA GLN A 234 -6.72 13.61 -1.76
C GLN A 234 -5.71 14.52 -2.48
N LEU A 235 -4.43 14.50 -2.07
CA LEU A 235 -3.37 15.24 -2.77
C LEU A 235 -3.26 14.78 -4.23
N ILE A 236 -3.15 13.46 -4.45
CA ILE A 236 -3.00 12.85 -5.77
C ILE A 236 -4.22 13.14 -6.65
N LEU A 237 -5.43 13.03 -6.11
CA LEU A 237 -6.67 13.30 -6.83
C LEU A 237 -6.78 14.77 -7.24
N ARG A 238 -6.39 15.72 -6.37
CA ARG A 238 -6.31 17.15 -6.71
C ARG A 238 -5.27 17.46 -7.79
N MET A 239 -4.19 16.67 -7.86
CA MET A 239 -3.16 16.84 -8.90
C MET A 239 -3.67 16.44 -10.29
N VAL A 240 -4.53 15.41 -10.38
CA VAL A 240 -5.07 14.94 -11.67
C VAL A 240 -6.35 15.65 -12.09
N ASP A 241 -7.16 16.08 -11.12
CA ASP A 241 -8.39 16.84 -11.37
C ASP A 241 -8.62 17.89 -10.26
N PRO A 242 -8.44 19.19 -10.56
CA PRO A 242 -8.71 20.28 -9.62
C PRO A 242 -10.17 20.34 -9.13
N ALA A 243 -11.12 19.69 -9.81
CA ALA A 243 -12.53 19.65 -9.40
C ALA A 243 -12.79 18.73 -8.20
N TYR A 244 -11.80 17.96 -7.73
CA TYR A 244 -11.90 17.14 -6.52
C TYR A 244 -12.52 17.93 -5.34
N PRO A 245 -13.54 17.40 -4.63
CA PRO A 245 -14.01 16.00 -4.65
C PRO A 245 -14.99 15.63 -5.78
N ASN A 246 -15.40 16.58 -6.62
CA ASN A 246 -16.40 16.37 -7.68
C ASN A 246 -15.75 15.92 -9.01
N ILE A 247 -14.89 14.90 -8.95
CA ILE A 247 -14.19 14.38 -10.13
C ILE A 247 -15.19 13.80 -11.14
N THR A 248 -14.93 14.04 -12.42
CA THR A 248 -15.68 13.43 -13.53
C THR A 248 -14.77 12.60 -14.42
N LEU A 249 -15.34 11.60 -15.09
CA LEU A 249 -14.62 10.75 -16.03
C LEU A 249 -15.18 10.88 -17.45
N PRO A 250 -14.32 10.76 -18.49
CA PRO A 250 -12.88 10.50 -18.42
C PRO A 250 -12.07 11.70 -17.88
N LEU A 251 -10.93 11.41 -17.24
CA LEU A 251 -9.97 12.45 -16.85
C LEU A 251 -9.38 13.16 -18.09
N ASN A 252 -8.71 14.28 -17.87
CA ASN A 252 -8.01 15.01 -18.93
C ASN A 252 -7.01 14.09 -19.66
N PRO A 253 -7.02 14.00 -21.00
CA PRO A 253 -6.02 13.22 -21.73
C PRO A 253 -4.59 13.74 -21.53
N GLU A 254 -4.40 15.04 -21.26
CA GLU A 254 -3.11 15.63 -20.92
C GLU A 254 -2.78 15.38 -19.43
N ILE A 255 -1.90 14.42 -19.19
CA ILE A 255 -1.50 14.04 -17.82
C ILE A 255 -0.56 15.11 -17.26
N PRO A 256 -0.86 15.69 -16.07
CA PRO A 256 0.02 16.67 -15.43
C PRO A 256 1.43 16.11 -15.20
N LYS A 257 2.47 16.83 -15.64
CA LYS A 257 3.88 16.41 -15.48
C LYS A 257 4.24 16.13 -14.01
N SER A 258 3.69 16.91 -13.09
CA SER A 258 3.89 16.74 -11.64
C SER A 258 3.32 15.43 -11.12
N PHE A 259 2.17 14.97 -11.61
CA PHE A 259 1.62 13.64 -11.30
C PHE A 259 2.44 12.54 -11.98
N ALA A 260 2.75 12.71 -13.27
CA ALA A 260 3.50 11.73 -14.05
C ALA A 260 4.87 11.41 -13.44
N ALA A 261 5.51 12.41 -12.81
CA ALA A 261 6.82 12.34 -12.17
C ALA A 261 6.80 11.83 -10.71
N LEU A 262 5.63 11.59 -10.11
CA LEU A 262 5.56 11.02 -8.76
C LEU A 262 6.15 9.59 -8.75
N PRO A 263 6.83 9.19 -7.67
CA PRO A 263 7.24 7.80 -7.47
C PRO A 263 6.04 6.84 -7.51
N GLU A 264 6.21 5.67 -8.12
CA GLU A 264 5.13 4.65 -8.18
C GLU A 264 4.65 4.23 -6.78
N PHE A 265 5.56 4.21 -5.80
CA PHE A 265 5.23 3.79 -4.44
C PHE A 265 4.16 4.68 -3.77
N TYR A 266 3.92 5.91 -4.25
CA TYR A 266 2.86 6.77 -3.71
C TYR A 266 1.46 6.16 -3.89
N VAL A 267 1.27 5.39 -4.96
CA VAL A 267 0.03 4.67 -5.27
C VAL A 267 0.14 3.20 -4.84
N GLU A 268 1.30 2.57 -5.04
CA GLU A 268 1.52 1.18 -4.64
C GLU A 268 1.32 0.97 -3.15
N ASP A 269 1.80 1.91 -2.33
CA ASP A 269 1.74 1.77 -0.89
C ASP A 269 0.31 1.73 -0.35
N VAL A 270 -0.57 2.56 -0.93
CA VAL A 270 -2.00 2.58 -0.60
C VAL A 270 -2.60 1.22 -0.89
N ALA A 271 -2.33 0.67 -2.09
CA ALA A 271 -2.88 -0.63 -2.50
C ALA A 271 -2.37 -1.77 -1.61
N GLU A 272 -1.05 -1.85 -1.38
CA GLU A 272 -0.44 -2.90 -0.55
C GLU A 272 -0.90 -2.82 0.91
N PHE A 273 -1.06 -1.60 1.45
CA PHE A 273 -1.62 -1.40 2.78
C PHE A 273 -3.08 -1.89 2.86
N LEU A 274 -3.92 -1.57 1.87
CA LEU A 274 -5.31 -2.04 1.84
C LEU A 274 -5.39 -3.57 1.77
N LEU A 275 -4.58 -4.23 0.93
CA LEU A 275 -4.51 -5.69 0.87
C LEU A 275 -4.18 -6.30 2.24
N PHE A 276 -3.22 -5.71 2.96
CA PHE A 276 -2.88 -6.12 4.31
C PHE A 276 -4.05 -5.92 5.29
N VAL A 277 -4.68 -4.74 5.28
CA VAL A 277 -5.81 -4.39 6.15
C VAL A 277 -7.00 -5.33 5.92
N VAL A 278 -7.38 -5.60 4.67
CA VAL A 278 -8.48 -6.52 4.33
C VAL A 278 -8.23 -7.92 4.89
N GLN A 279 -7.00 -8.40 4.83
CA GLN A 279 -6.64 -9.72 5.31
C GLN A 279 -6.61 -9.82 6.84
N TYR A 280 -6.01 -8.85 7.53
CA TYR A 280 -5.68 -8.97 8.95
C TYR A 280 -6.52 -8.09 9.89
N SER A 281 -7.09 -6.98 9.41
CA SER A 281 -7.83 -6.02 10.24
C SER A 281 -8.92 -5.28 9.43
N PRO A 282 -9.88 -5.98 8.79
CA PRO A 282 -10.85 -5.36 7.89
C PRO A 282 -11.76 -4.33 8.55
N GLN A 283 -11.90 -4.36 9.88
CA GLN A 283 -12.65 -3.38 10.66
C GLN A 283 -12.10 -1.94 10.51
N VAL A 284 -10.84 -1.78 10.10
CA VAL A 284 -10.24 -0.48 9.81
C VAL A 284 -10.92 0.20 8.61
N LEU A 285 -11.56 -0.57 7.71
CA LEU A 285 -12.32 -0.03 6.57
C LEU A 285 -13.69 0.56 6.96
N TYR A 286 -14.02 0.62 8.25
CA TYR A 286 -15.24 1.31 8.73
C TYR A 286 -15.01 2.80 8.99
N GLU A 287 -13.77 3.27 8.86
CA GLU A 287 -13.41 4.69 9.03
C GLU A 287 -14.04 5.57 7.95
N PRO A 288 -14.55 6.78 8.27
CA PRO A 288 -15.21 7.65 7.29
C PRO A 288 -14.33 8.04 6.08
N CYS A 289 -13.01 8.09 6.28
CA CYS A 289 -12.03 8.45 5.24
C CYS A 289 -11.96 7.46 4.06
N VAL A 290 -12.60 6.29 4.17
CA VAL A 290 -12.66 5.30 3.08
C VAL A 290 -13.37 5.80 1.81
N GLN A 291 -14.14 6.88 1.89
CA GLN A 291 -14.78 7.50 0.71
C GLN A 291 -13.73 7.92 -0.33
N ASP A 292 -12.67 8.58 0.12
CA ASP A 292 -11.56 8.98 -0.76
C ASP A 292 -10.85 7.79 -1.37
N VAL A 293 -10.70 6.71 -0.59
CA VAL A 293 -10.09 5.46 -1.04
C VAL A 293 -10.91 4.84 -2.15
N VAL A 294 -12.25 4.82 -2.03
CA VAL A 294 -13.13 4.31 -3.08
C VAL A 294 -13.05 5.17 -4.34
N THR A 295 -13.14 6.51 -4.20
CA THR A 295 -13.01 7.40 -5.36
C THR A 295 -11.67 7.20 -6.06
N PHE A 296 -10.58 7.07 -5.31
CA PHE A 296 -9.25 6.77 -5.84
C PHE A 296 -9.17 5.46 -6.62
N LEU A 297 -9.66 4.37 -6.02
CA LEU A 297 -9.67 3.05 -6.68
C LEU A 297 -10.45 3.13 -8.00
N VAL A 298 -11.65 3.71 -7.98
CA VAL A 298 -12.50 3.83 -9.18
C VAL A 298 -11.84 4.72 -10.23
N VAL A 299 -11.33 5.90 -9.85
CA VAL A 299 -10.72 6.85 -10.79
C VAL A 299 -9.52 6.23 -11.51
N PHE A 300 -8.60 5.59 -10.79
CA PHE A 300 -7.38 5.04 -11.41
C PHE A 300 -7.60 3.71 -12.14
N ILE A 301 -8.56 2.89 -11.71
CA ILE A 301 -8.98 1.69 -12.49
C ILE A 301 -9.70 2.10 -13.77
N CYS A 302 -10.46 3.19 -13.77
CA CYS A 302 -11.11 3.71 -14.97
C CYS A 302 -10.18 4.56 -15.85
N SER A 303 -9.06 5.04 -15.32
CA SER A 303 -8.10 5.92 -16.02
C SER A 303 -6.72 5.28 -16.15
N GLN A 304 -6.68 4.00 -16.51
CA GLN A 304 -5.46 3.16 -16.53
C GLN A 304 -4.29 3.78 -17.30
N HIS A 305 -4.57 4.58 -18.34
CA HIS A 305 -3.56 5.27 -19.14
C HIS A 305 -2.74 6.31 -18.34
N TYR A 306 -3.21 6.74 -17.16
CA TYR A 306 -2.46 7.60 -16.23
C TYR A 306 -1.29 6.87 -15.58
N ILE A 307 -1.31 5.54 -15.49
CA ILE A 307 -0.27 4.75 -14.85
C ILE A 307 0.41 3.89 -15.92
N ARG A 308 1.73 4.00 -16.03
CA ARG A 308 2.52 3.24 -17.01
C ARG A 308 2.59 1.76 -16.63
N ASN A 309 2.77 1.46 -15.36
CA ASN A 309 2.94 0.10 -14.86
C ASN A 309 1.58 -0.65 -14.78
N PRO A 310 1.29 -1.63 -15.64
CA PRO A 310 0.02 -2.35 -15.64
C PRO A 310 -0.16 -3.22 -14.38
N TYR A 311 0.93 -3.65 -13.73
CA TYR A 311 0.86 -4.42 -12.50
C TYR A 311 0.38 -3.60 -11.31
N LEU A 312 0.60 -2.29 -11.35
CA LEU A 312 0.05 -1.39 -10.36
C LEU A 312 -1.48 -1.29 -10.50
N ILE A 313 -1.99 -1.21 -11.73
CA ILE A 313 -3.43 -1.32 -12.01
C ILE A 313 -3.98 -2.67 -11.57
N ALA A 314 -3.28 -3.77 -11.88
CA ALA A 314 -3.66 -5.11 -11.44
C ALA A 314 -3.79 -5.21 -9.91
N LYS A 315 -2.90 -4.55 -9.17
CA LYS A 315 -2.95 -4.48 -7.71
C LYS A 315 -4.17 -3.69 -7.20
N LEU A 316 -4.56 -2.60 -7.88
CA LEU A 316 -5.82 -1.89 -7.56
C LEU A 316 -7.03 -2.79 -7.82
N VAL A 317 -7.04 -3.55 -8.91
CA VAL A 317 -8.07 -4.55 -9.21
C VAL A 317 -8.07 -5.70 -8.19
N GLU A 318 -6.91 -6.11 -7.68
CA GLU A 318 -6.80 -7.08 -6.59
C GLU A 318 -7.47 -6.55 -5.31
N VAL A 319 -7.31 -5.27 -4.98
CA VAL A 319 -8.03 -4.64 -3.85
C VAL A 319 -9.55 -4.77 -4.03
N LEU A 320 -10.07 -4.49 -5.23
CA LEU A 320 -11.48 -4.70 -5.56
C LEU A 320 -11.92 -6.15 -5.34
N PHE A 321 -11.12 -7.10 -5.81
CA PHE A 321 -11.39 -8.52 -5.65
C PHE A 321 -11.39 -8.96 -4.18
N VAL A 322 -10.36 -8.62 -3.39
CA VAL A 322 -10.27 -9.08 -1.99
C VAL A 322 -11.28 -8.40 -1.06
N THR A 323 -11.78 -7.22 -1.43
CA THR A 323 -12.84 -6.52 -0.69
C THR A 323 -14.24 -7.01 -1.03
N ASN A 324 -14.38 -7.82 -2.09
CA ASN A 324 -15.65 -8.40 -2.48
C ASN A 324 -16.23 -9.28 -1.35
N PRO A 325 -17.54 -9.19 -1.02
CA PRO A 325 -18.14 -9.97 0.07
C PRO A 325 -18.03 -11.49 -0.13
N ALA A 326 -17.97 -11.97 -1.37
CA ALA A 326 -17.77 -13.39 -1.69
C ALA A 326 -16.37 -13.89 -1.30
N VAL A 327 -15.39 -12.98 -1.18
CA VAL A 327 -14.00 -13.27 -0.78
C VAL A 327 -13.78 -12.93 0.69
N GLN A 328 -14.22 -11.75 1.13
CA GLN A 328 -14.13 -11.29 2.51
C GLN A 328 -15.49 -10.71 2.96
N PRO A 329 -16.32 -11.47 3.70
CA PRO A 329 -17.64 -10.99 4.12
C PRO A 329 -17.59 -9.74 5.00
N ARG A 330 -16.50 -9.52 5.75
CA ARG A 330 -16.36 -8.38 6.68
C ARG A 330 -16.18 -7.03 5.99
N THR A 331 -15.92 -7.01 4.67
CA THR A 331 -15.72 -5.79 3.88
C THR A 331 -16.94 -5.38 3.07
N GLN A 332 -18.11 -6.01 3.32
CA GLN A 332 -19.34 -5.76 2.57
C GLN A 332 -19.67 -4.28 2.39
N ARG A 333 -19.69 -3.49 3.48
CA ARG A 333 -19.98 -2.05 3.43
C ARG A 333 -19.03 -1.27 2.52
N PHE A 334 -17.75 -1.61 2.51
CA PHE A 334 -16.75 -0.96 1.65
C PHE A 334 -16.97 -1.33 0.18
N SER A 335 -17.24 -2.61 -0.09
CA SER A 335 -17.58 -3.08 -1.45
C SER A 335 -18.83 -2.40 -1.99
N GLU A 336 -19.90 -2.35 -1.20
CA GLU A 336 -21.15 -1.69 -1.59
C GLU A 336 -20.95 -0.19 -1.88
N MET A 337 -20.12 0.50 -1.10
CA MET A 337 -19.80 1.91 -1.34
C MET A 337 -19.10 2.12 -2.68
N MET A 338 -18.24 1.18 -3.06
CA MET A 338 -17.53 1.20 -4.33
C MET A 338 -18.42 0.82 -5.51
N GLU A 339 -19.22 -0.23 -5.38
CA GLU A 339 -20.15 -0.66 -6.43
C GLU A 339 -21.19 0.42 -6.72
N ASN A 340 -21.69 1.12 -5.69
CA ASN A 340 -22.69 2.18 -5.84
C ASN A 340 -22.08 3.57 -6.08
N HIS A 341 -20.75 3.68 -6.18
CA HIS A 341 -20.11 4.95 -6.51
C HIS A 341 -20.55 5.41 -7.91
N PRO A 342 -20.94 6.69 -8.14
CA PRO A 342 -21.47 7.14 -9.43
C PRO A 342 -20.52 6.87 -10.62
N LEU A 343 -19.22 7.12 -10.42
CA LEU A 343 -18.21 6.81 -11.43
C LEU A 343 -18.04 5.30 -11.68
N SER A 344 -18.32 4.46 -10.67
CA SER A 344 -18.21 3.00 -10.79
C SER A 344 -19.32 2.47 -11.68
N ILE A 345 -20.57 2.86 -11.39
CA ILE A 345 -21.76 2.51 -12.17
C ILE A 345 -21.55 2.81 -13.65
N LYS A 346 -21.02 3.98 -13.98
CA LYS A 346 -20.88 4.43 -15.37
C LYS A 346 -19.63 3.92 -16.09
N HIS A 347 -18.52 3.71 -15.38
CA HIS A 347 -17.21 3.51 -16.04
C HIS A 347 -16.46 2.24 -15.65
N LEU A 348 -16.81 1.57 -14.55
CA LEU A 348 -16.01 0.44 -14.05
C LEU A 348 -16.10 -0.77 -14.97
N VAL A 349 -17.30 -1.12 -15.44
CA VAL A 349 -17.52 -2.26 -16.35
C VAL A 349 -16.66 -2.17 -17.62
N PRO A 350 -16.74 -1.09 -18.43
CA PRO A 350 -15.93 -0.99 -19.64
C PRO A 350 -14.43 -0.93 -19.34
N ALA A 351 -14.03 -0.31 -18.23
CA ALA A 351 -12.62 -0.25 -17.82
C ALA A 351 -12.05 -1.63 -17.49
N LEU A 352 -12.80 -2.46 -16.75
CA LEU A 352 -12.40 -3.83 -16.42
C LEU A 352 -12.40 -4.73 -17.65
N MET A 353 -13.36 -4.59 -18.58
CA MET A 353 -13.36 -5.35 -19.84
C MET A 353 -12.13 -5.02 -20.68
N LYS A 354 -11.82 -3.73 -20.82
CA LYS A 354 -10.61 -3.28 -21.50
C LYS A 354 -9.36 -3.87 -20.84
N PHE A 355 -9.24 -3.75 -19.51
CA PHE A 355 -8.08 -4.27 -18.78
C PHE A 355 -7.91 -5.79 -18.93
N TYR A 356 -9.02 -6.54 -18.88
CA TYR A 356 -9.02 -8.00 -19.12
C TYR A 356 -8.37 -8.37 -20.47
N THR A 357 -8.59 -7.54 -21.49
CA THR A 357 -7.99 -7.74 -22.82
C THR A 357 -6.55 -7.26 -22.88
N ASP A 358 -6.23 -6.13 -22.26
CA ASP A 358 -4.91 -5.50 -22.34
C ASP A 358 -3.84 -6.28 -21.55
N VAL A 359 -4.24 -7.06 -20.53
CA VAL A 359 -3.30 -7.91 -19.76
C VAL A 359 -2.71 -9.08 -20.56
N GLU A 360 -3.15 -9.31 -21.81
CA GLU A 360 -2.54 -10.30 -22.70
C GLU A 360 -1.16 -9.86 -23.25
N HIS A 361 -0.83 -8.57 -23.16
CA HIS A 361 0.35 -7.97 -23.77
C HIS A 361 1.16 -7.08 -22.81
N THR A 362 1.21 -7.47 -21.53
CA THR A 362 2.07 -6.86 -20.50
C THR A 362 3.57 -7.05 -20.73
N GLY A 363 4.00 -8.04 -21.51
CA GLY A 363 5.37 -8.24 -21.97
C GLY A 363 6.39 -8.65 -20.90
N ALA A 364 5.96 -9.12 -19.73
CA ALA A 364 6.86 -9.52 -18.65
C ALA A 364 7.14 -11.03 -18.60
N THR A 365 8.24 -11.43 -17.96
CA THR A 365 8.65 -12.84 -17.87
C THR A 365 7.70 -13.75 -17.09
N SER A 366 6.85 -13.21 -16.21
CA SER A 366 5.80 -13.94 -15.47
C SER A 366 4.38 -13.77 -16.04
N GLU A 367 4.26 -13.05 -17.15
CA GLU A 367 3.00 -12.61 -17.77
C GLU A 367 1.95 -13.73 -17.90
N PHE A 368 2.39 -14.94 -18.24
CA PHE A 368 1.48 -16.06 -18.43
C PHE A 368 0.67 -16.42 -17.18
N TYR A 369 1.25 -16.39 -15.98
CA TYR A 369 0.54 -16.77 -14.75
C TYR A 369 -0.23 -15.61 -14.13
N ASP A 370 0.33 -14.40 -14.27
CA ASP A 370 -0.27 -13.20 -13.71
C ASP A 370 -1.58 -12.86 -14.44
N LYS A 371 -1.65 -13.05 -15.77
CA LYS A 371 -2.86 -12.74 -16.54
C LYS A 371 -4.07 -13.55 -16.10
N PHE A 372 -3.93 -14.86 -15.87
CA PHE A 372 -5.06 -15.70 -15.44
C PHE A 372 -5.53 -15.33 -14.04
N THR A 373 -4.60 -14.96 -13.15
CA THR A 373 -4.94 -14.48 -11.81
C THR A 373 -5.73 -13.17 -11.87
N ILE A 374 -5.26 -12.21 -12.69
CA ILE A 374 -5.95 -10.93 -12.90
C ILE A 374 -7.35 -11.15 -13.52
N ARG A 375 -7.44 -12.02 -14.52
CA ARG A 375 -8.71 -12.38 -15.16
C ARG A 375 -9.69 -13.02 -14.19
N TYR A 376 -9.21 -13.93 -13.34
CA TYR A 376 -10.00 -14.51 -12.25
C TYR A 376 -10.52 -13.45 -11.27
N HIS A 377 -9.70 -12.48 -10.88
CA HIS A 377 -10.11 -11.35 -10.06
C HIS A 377 -11.24 -10.56 -10.74
N ILE A 378 -11.06 -10.19 -12.01
CA ILE A 378 -12.05 -9.44 -12.81
C ILE A 378 -13.36 -10.24 -12.95
N SER A 379 -13.29 -11.55 -13.24
CA SER A 379 -14.49 -12.39 -13.35
C SER A 379 -15.30 -12.44 -12.05
N THR A 380 -14.63 -12.44 -10.91
CA THR A 380 -15.30 -12.39 -9.60
C THR A 380 -15.96 -11.04 -9.38
N ILE A 381 -15.27 -9.94 -9.72
CA ILE A 381 -15.83 -8.59 -9.65
C ILE A 381 -17.07 -8.47 -10.56
N PHE A 382 -17.01 -8.96 -11.81
CA PHE A 382 -18.16 -8.94 -12.71
C PHE A 382 -19.36 -9.71 -12.20
N LYS A 383 -19.17 -10.85 -11.52
CA LYS A 383 -20.28 -11.57 -10.89
C LYS A 383 -20.99 -10.70 -9.84
N SER A 384 -20.24 -9.91 -9.07
CA SER A 384 -20.77 -8.96 -8.10
C SER A 384 -21.50 -7.80 -8.76
N LEU A 385 -20.86 -7.15 -9.73
CA LEU A 385 -21.45 -6.02 -10.46
C LEU A 385 -22.71 -6.43 -11.20
N TRP A 386 -22.77 -7.63 -11.77
CA TRP A 386 -23.96 -8.16 -12.43
C TRP A 386 -25.13 -8.42 -11.47
N GLN A 387 -24.87 -8.68 -10.20
CA GLN A 387 -25.94 -8.80 -9.19
C GLN A 387 -26.55 -7.43 -8.84
N ASN A 388 -25.80 -6.34 -9.07
CA ASN A 388 -26.26 -4.98 -8.82
C ASN A 388 -26.95 -4.40 -10.08
N ILE A 389 -28.26 -4.19 -9.99
CA ILE A 389 -29.10 -3.68 -11.09
C ILE A 389 -28.60 -2.35 -11.65
N ALA A 390 -27.93 -1.52 -10.84
CA ALA A 390 -27.39 -0.24 -11.28
C ALA A 390 -26.38 -0.38 -12.44
N HIS A 391 -25.63 -1.48 -12.50
CA HIS A 391 -24.62 -1.72 -13.54
C HIS A 391 -25.19 -2.34 -14.82
N HIS A 392 -26.43 -2.87 -14.78
CA HIS A 392 -27.03 -3.58 -15.92
C HIS A 392 -27.09 -2.72 -17.18
N GLY A 393 -27.43 -1.43 -17.06
CA GLY A 393 -27.46 -0.51 -18.19
C GLY A 393 -26.12 -0.43 -18.91
N THR A 394 -25.03 -0.25 -18.15
CA THR A 394 -23.66 -0.18 -18.69
C THR A 394 -23.20 -1.51 -19.29
N PHE A 395 -23.56 -2.65 -18.68
CA PHE A 395 -23.33 -3.96 -19.32
C PHE A 395 -24.06 -4.09 -20.66
N MET A 396 -25.31 -3.64 -20.75
CA MET A 396 -26.10 -3.71 -21.98
C MET A 396 -25.56 -2.78 -23.07
N GLU A 397 -25.07 -1.58 -22.70
CA GLU A 397 -24.41 -0.66 -23.64
C GLU A 397 -23.16 -1.30 -24.26
N GLU A 398 -22.30 -1.89 -23.42
CA GLU A 398 -21.10 -2.63 -23.89
C GLU A 398 -21.47 -3.87 -24.70
N PHE A 399 -22.50 -4.63 -24.31
CA PHE A 399 -22.98 -5.79 -25.07
C PHE A 399 -23.45 -5.41 -26.48
N ASN A 400 -24.24 -4.34 -26.61
CA ASN A 400 -24.86 -3.96 -27.87
C ASN A 400 -23.90 -3.24 -28.83
N SER A 401 -22.89 -2.53 -28.31
CA SER A 401 -22.10 -1.60 -29.12
C SER A 401 -20.60 -1.56 -28.80
N GLY A 402 -20.16 -2.29 -27.78
CA GLY A 402 -18.81 -2.25 -27.26
C GLY A 402 -17.82 -3.08 -28.08
N LYS A 403 -16.87 -2.41 -28.74
CA LYS A 403 -15.69 -3.08 -29.31
C LYS A 403 -14.89 -3.82 -28.22
N GLN A 404 -14.94 -3.35 -26.97
CA GLN A 404 -14.27 -4.00 -25.85
C GLN A 404 -14.99 -5.29 -25.44
N PHE A 405 -16.33 -5.33 -25.48
CA PHE A 405 -17.09 -6.54 -25.18
C PHE A 405 -16.72 -7.70 -26.11
N VAL A 406 -16.67 -7.48 -27.43
CA VAL A 406 -16.28 -8.53 -28.38
C VAL A 406 -14.87 -9.05 -28.12
N ARG A 407 -13.90 -8.15 -27.88
CA ARG A 407 -12.52 -8.52 -27.53
C ARG A 407 -12.47 -9.32 -26.23
N TYR A 408 -13.22 -8.89 -25.22
CA TYR A 408 -13.34 -9.56 -23.93
C TYR A 408 -13.88 -10.98 -24.07
N ILE A 409 -15.01 -11.17 -24.77
CA ILE A 409 -15.60 -12.50 -24.98
C ILE A 409 -14.67 -13.41 -25.77
N ASN A 410 -14.05 -12.91 -26.84
CA ASN A 410 -13.10 -13.71 -27.61
C ASN A 410 -11.94 -14.19 -26.74
N MET A 411 -11.41 -13.31 -25.88
CA MET A 411 -10.32 -13.66 -24.96
C MET A 411 -10.77 -14.66 -23.89
N LEU A 412 -11.97 -14.47 -23.33
CA LEU A 412 -12.55 -15.39 -22.36
C LEU A 412 -12.76 -16.80 -22.95
N ILE A 413 -13.25 -16.90 -24.19
CA ILE A 413 -13.41 -18.18 -24.88
C ILE A 413 -12.05 -18.84 -25.08
N ASN A 414 -11.05 -18.08 -25.56
CA ASN A 414 -9.69 -18.60 -25.76
C ASN A 414 -9.04 -19.11 -24.47
N ASP A 415 -9.35 -18.51 -23.31
CA ASP A 415 -8.83 -18.98 -22.01
C ASP A 415 -9.49 -20.29 -21.54
N THR A 416 -10.67 -20.62 -22.07
CA THR A 416 -11.44 -21.82 -21.70
C THR A 416 -11.21 -23.02 -22.62
N THR A 417 -10.53 -22.80 -23.75
CA THR A 417 -10.11 -23.82 -24.73
C THR A 417 -8.65 -24.20 -24.50
#